data_AF-A0A2W2H2L5-F1
#
_entry.id   AF-A0A2W2H2L5-F1
#
_cell.length_a   1.000
_cell.length_b   1.000
_cell.length_c   1.000
_cell.angle_alpha   90.00
_cell.angle_beta   90.00
_cell.angle_gamma   90.00
#
_symmetry.space_group_name_H-M   'P 1'
#
loop_
_entity.id
_entity.type
_entity.pdbx_description
1 polymer ?
#
loop_
_entity_poly.entity_id
_entity_poly.type
_entity_poly.pdbx_seq_one_letter_code
_entity_poly.pdbx_strand_id
1 'polypeptide(L)'
;MMADDRHTVSDDQHDPCGDRRRRAVPGRARRRAIRARAAMSGVPYSVAARWPDAWPGQCETPASRGRTIYPAGTDGRRRRLIGRRARRTFHQRVQDARMAADLPRGRAGHLVERFPPARGDSGTGVGPLYHGEAREDVLAMVYFTVAAETPSIVPAPGELAWTAELGEETAVDTMCALIDRMVRLALDTEPATLRHRAAAAILAGAAHRGFRTRDEAARLAAAIAPHDPARWAELPFTGGRQILDALLVVAEDGHAPGTRVRITAGPRAGSGATIVGAIWGLTGPPLAYRVHPDRSQAAIVADPDDLIVLTRDSGPSAVPTQEV
;
A
#
# COMPACT_ATOMS: atom_id res chain seq x y z
N MET A 1 54.41 -78.50 -40.95
CA MET A 1 53.05 -79.03 -40.74
C MET A 1 52.12 -77.83 -40.82
N MET A 2 51.50 -77.59 -41.99
CA MET A 2 50.11 -78.02 -42.29
C MET A 2 49.11 -77.42 -41.28
N ALA A 3 48.05 -76.69 -41.63
CA ALA A 3 47.46 -76.32 -42.92
C ALA A 3 46.41 -75.21 -42.65
N ASP A 4 46.07 -74.43 -43.68
CA ASP A 4 44.70 -74.07 -44.18
C ASP A 4 43.52 -73.87 -43.20
N ASP A 5 42.51 -73.02 -43.41
CA ASP A 5 42.12 -72.16 -44.54
C ASP A 5 41.00 -71.17 -44.08
N ARG A 6 40.94 -70.02 -44.76
CA ARG A 6 39.77 -69.21 -45.26
C ARG A 6 38.45 -69.13 -44.47
N HIS A 7 37.97 -67.91 -44.15
CA HIS A 7 36.99 -67.04 -44.88
C HIS A 7 35.87 -66.70 -43.86
N THR A 8 35.19 -65.55 -43.77
CA THR A 8 34.80 -64.46 -44.69
C THR A 8 34.23 -63.28 -43.87
N VAL A 9 34.55 -62.04 -44.31
CA VAL A 9 33.68 -60.84 -44.52
C VAL A 9 32.46 -60.59 -43.61
N SER A 10 32.39 -59.41 -42.99
CA SER A 10 31.35 -58.38 -43.27
C SER A 10 31.55 -57.08 -42.49
N ASP A 11 31.36 -55.97 -43.23
CA ASP A 11 31.26 -54.57 -42.81
C ASP A 11 30.32 -54.34 -41.61
N ASP A 12 30.64 -53.35 -40.76
CA ASP A 12 29.70 -52.24 -40.56
C ASP A 12 30.33 -51.02 -39.86
N GLN A 13 29.93 -49.87 -40.38
CA GLN A 13 30.29 -48.50 -40.04
C GLN A 13 29.74 -48.08 -38.66
N HIS A 14 30.46 -47.24 -37.89
CA HIS A 14 29.94 -45.92 -37.45
C HIS A 14 30.89 -45.14 -36.53
N ASP A 15 31.33 -44.00 -37.09
CA ASP A 15 31.16 -42.62 -36.60
C ASP A 15 31.95 -42.10 -35.37
N PRO A 16 32.97 -41.26 -35.60
CA PRO A 16 33.71 -40.52 -34.59
C PRO A 16 33.17 -39.09 -34.46
N CYS A 17 32.11 -38.86 -33.69
CA CYS A 17 31.78 -37.51 -33.25
C CYS A 17 31.05 -37.52 -31.90
N GLY A 18 31.83 -37.58 -30.82
CA GLY A 18 31.34 -37.46 -29.45
C GLY A 18 30.91 -36.03 -29.14
N ASP A 19 29.74 -35.64 -29.64
CA ASP A 19 29.10 -34.37 -29.34
C ASP A 19 28.53 -34.42 -27.91
N ARG A 20 29.38 -34.11 -26.92
CA ARG A 20 29.00 -33.99 -25.50
C ARG A 20 28.06 -32.79 -25.33
N ARG A 21 26.77 -33.01 -25.59
CA ARG A 21 25.69 -32.10 -25.20
C ARG A 21 25.77 -31.81 -23.70
N ARG A 22 26.28 -30.63 -23.35
CA ARG A 22 26.27 -30.11 -21.98
C ARG A 22 24.81 -30.01 -21.52
N ARG A 23 24.39 -30.89 -20.61
CA ARG A 23 23.11 -30.75 -19.89
C ARG A 23 23.03 -29.36 -19.28
N ALA A 24 22.06 -28.57 -19.71
CA ALA A 24 21.77 -27.27 -19.12
C ALA A 24 21.43 -27.45 -17.64
N VAL A 25 22.25 -26.89 -16.75
CA VAL A 25 22.04 -26.97 -15.30
C VAL A 25 20.72 -26.26 -14.96
N PRO A 26 19.67 -26.97 -14.46
CA PRO A 26 18.33 -26.43 -14.27
C PRO A 26 18.26 -25.15 -13.40
N GLY A 27 19.29 -24.90 -12.59
CA GLY A 27 19.37 -23.73 -11.72
C GLY A 27 19.79 -22.41 -12.39
N ARG A 28 20.48 -22.41 -13.54
CA ARG A 28 20.99 -21.13 -14.12
C ARG A 28 19.89 -20.30 -14.76
N ALA A 29 19.01 -20.95 -15.52
CA ALA A 29 17.86 -20.29 -16.15
C ALA A 29 16.93 -19.71 -15.06
N ARG A 30 16.62 -20.50 -14.03
CA ARG A 30 15.84 -20.05 -12.87
C ARG A 30 16.48 -18.87 -12.14
N ARG A 31 17.78 -18.93 -11.83
CA ARG A 31 18.50 -17.79 -11.18
C ARG A 31 18.54 -16.53 -12.05
N ARG A 32 18.61 -16.66 -13.39
CA ARG A 32 18.52 -15.53 -14.32
C ARG A 32 17.10 -14.96 -14.35
N ALA A 33 16.08 -15.80 -14.39
CA ALA A 33 14.68 -15.38 -14.33
C ALA A 33 14.36 -14.64 -13.03
N ILE A 34 14.81 -15.16 -11.87
CA ILE A 34 14.65 -14.50 -10.57
C ILE A 34 15.38 -13.15 -10.54
N ARG A 35 16.61 -13.08 -11.08
CA ARG A 35 17.36 -11.81 -11.16
C ARG A 35 16.69 -10.78 -12.07
N ALA A 36 16.27 -11.19 -13.26
CA ALA A 36 15.53 -10.33 -14.18
C ALA A 36 14.23 -9.84 -13.53
N ARG A 37 13.51 -10.72 -12.84
CA ARG A 37 12.29 -10.39 -12.11
C ARG A 37 12.54 -9.38 -10.99
N ALA A 38 13.53 -9.64 -10.13
CA ALA A 38 13.95 -8.72 -9.07
C ALA A 38 14.31 -7.32 -9.61
N ALA A 39 15.01 -7.26 -10.74
CA ALA A 39 15.34 -6.00 -11.40
C ALA A 39 14.11 -5.27 -11.95
N MET A 40 13.19 -5.98 -12.62
CA MET A 40 11.98 -5.39 -13.18
C MET A 40 10.99 -4.91 -12.12
N SER A 41 10.81 -5.66 -11.03
CA SER A 41 9.86 -5.32 -9.96
C SER A 41 10.47 -4.49 -8.84
N GLY A 42 11.77 -4.18 -8.89
CA GLY A 42 12.47 -3.38 -7.87
C GLY A 42 12.51 -4.04 -6.48
N VAL A 43 12.39 -5.37 -6.40
CA VAL A 43 12.41 -6.12 -5.12
C VAL A 43 13.72 -6.90 -4.94
N PRO A 44 14.15 -7.17 -3.69
CA PRO A 44 15.32 -8.01 -3.44
C PRO A 44 15.19 -9.42 -4.03
N TYR A 45 16.32 -9.99 -4.46
CA TYR A 45 16.37 -11.34 -5.05
C TYR A 45 15.67 -12.41 -4.21
N SER A 46 15.83 -12.36 -2.88
CA SER A 46 15.24 -13.33 -1.94
C SER A 46 13.71 -13.26 -1.87
N VAL A 47 13.11 -12.11 -2.21
CA VAL A 47 11.66 -11.93 -2.33
C VAL A 47 11.19 -12.49 -3.67
N ALA A 48 11.86 -12.10 -4.76
CA ALA A 48 11.56 -12.61 -6.10
C ALA A 48 11.72 -14.15 -6.21
N ALA A 49 12.65 -14.75 -5.44
CA ALA A 49 12.90 -16.19 -5.43
C ALA A 49 11.79 -17.02 -4.76
N ARG A 50 10.96 -16.40 -3.92
CA ARG A 50 9.83 -17.07 -3.23
C ARG A 50 8.56 -17.10 -4.06
N TRP A 51 8.54 -16.39 -5.19
CA TRP A 51 7.38 -16.39 -6.07
C TRP A 51 7.38 -17.68 -6.90
N PRO A 52 6.27 -18.44 -6.92
CA PRO A 52 6.21 -19.71 -7.63
C PRO A 52 6.46 -19.51 -9.14
N ASP A 53 7.16 -20.48 -9.74
CA ASP A 53 7.61 -20.48 -11.15
C ASP A 53 6.44 -20.55 -12.17
N ALA A 54 5.18 -20.62 -11.70
CA ALA A 54 4.01 -21.01 -12.50
C ALA A 54 3.00 -19.89 -12.82
N TRP A 55 3.33 -18.59 -12.68
CA TRP A 55 2.40 -17.53 -13.09
C TRP A 55 2.63 -17.17 -14.57
N PRO A 56 1.72 -17.53 -15.50
CA PRO A 56 1.85 -17.20 -16.90
C PRO A 56 1.40 -15.75 -17.10
N GLY A 57 2.35 -14.84 -17.29
CA GLY A 57 2.10 -13.41 -17.42
C GLY A 57 3.25 -12.63 -16.79
N GLN A 58 4.25 -12.29 -17.60
CA GLN A 58 5.32 -11.42 -17.15
C GLN A 58 4.70 -10.09 -16.70
N CYS A 59 4.98 -9.67 -15.46
CA CYS A 59 4.54 -8.42 -14.81
C CYS A 59 3.18 -8.44 -14.08
N GLU A 60 2.45 -9.55 -14.04
CA GLU A 60 1.21 -9.64 -13.28
C GLU A 60 1.47 -10.12 -11.85
N THR A 61 1.15 -9.27 -10.86
CA THR A 61 1.28 -9.60 -9.43
C THR A 61 -0.11 -9.58 -8.80
N PRO A 62 -0.58 -10.68 -8.17
CA PRO A 62 -1.81 -10.66 -7.38
C PRO A 62 -1.77 -9.56 -6.32
N ALA A 63 -2.89 -8.91 -6.03
CA ALA A 63 -2.94 -7.85 -5.02
C ALA A 63 -2.76 -8.38 -3.58
N SER A 64 -2.83 -9.70 -3.40
CA SER A 64 -2.41 -10.38 -2.17
C SER A 64 -0.88 -10.38 -1.95
N ARG A 65 -0.08 -9.89 -2.91
CA ARG A 65 1.38 -9.91 -2.85
C ARG A 65 2.02 -8.58 -3.23
N GLY A 66 3.05 -8.22 -2.47
CA GLY A 66 3.83 -7.00 -2.70
C GLY A 66 3.13 -5.78 -2.11
N ARG A 67 3.63 -4.59 -2.44
CA ARG A 67 3.07 -3.36 -1.89
C ARG A 67 3.17 -2.16 -2.80
N THR A 68 2.17 -1.28 -2.71
CA THR A 68 2.17 0.03 -3.36
C THR A 68 1.81 1.10 -2.35
N ILE A 69 2.76 1.95 -1.96
CA ILE A 69 2.53 3.04 -0.98
C ILE A 69 2.09 4.32 -1.69
N TYR A 70 2.75 4.62 -2.82
CA TYR A 70 2.48 5.77 -3.66
C TYR A 70 2.14 5.31 -5.07
N PRO A 71 0.84 5.07 -5.36
CA PRO A 71 0.45 4.61 -6.69
C PRO A 71 0.94 5.57 -7.77
N ALA A 72 1.45 4.98 -8.86
CA ALA A 72 1.85 5.75 -10.03
C ALA A 72 0.61 6.45 -10.59
N GLY A 73 0.51 7.76 -10.39
CA GLY A 73 -0.60 8.62 -10.85
C GLY A 73 -0.19 9.54 -12.01
N THR A 74 -1.16 10.02 -12.79
CA THR A 74 -0.91 11.12 -13.75
C THR A 74 -0.78 12.49 -13.05
N ASP A 75 -1.15 12.58 -11.77
CA ASP A 75 -1.09 13.80 -10.98
C ASP A 75 0.36 14.29 -10.73
N GLY A 76 0.82 15.18 -11.62
CA GLY A 76 2.15 15.77 -11.54
C GLY A 76 2.40 16.58 -10.27
N ARG A 77 1.36 17.17 -9.65
CA ARG A 77 1.52 17.91 -8.38
C ARG A 77 1.81 16.93 -7.26
N ARG A 78 1.02 15.88 -7.12
CA ARG A 78 1.25 14.83 -6.10
C ARG A 78 2.60 14.17 -6.26
N ARG A 79 3.00 13.81 -7.50
CA ARG A 79 4.34 13.26 -7.77
C ARG A 79 5.46 14.18 -7.32
N ARG A 80 5.34 15.50 -7.54
CA ARG A 80 6.34 16.48 -7.07
C ARG A 80 6.43 16.54 -5.54
N LEU A 81 5.29 16.50 -4.84
CA LEU A 81 5.26 16.49 -3.37
C LEU A 81 5.94 15.25 -2.80
N ILE A 82 5.60 14.07 -3.33
CA ILE A 82 6.24 12.79 -2.94
C ILE A 82 7.74 12.82 -3.24
N GLY A 83 8.12 13.28 -4.44
CA GLY A 83 9.53 13.40 -4.83
C GLY A 83 10.33 14.37 -3.96
N ARG A 84 9.71 15.45 -3.44
CA ARG A 84 10.35 16.34 -2.46
C ARG A 84 10.60 15.62 -1.12
N ARG A 85 9.62 14.84 -0.63
CA ARG A 85 9.81 14.04 0.59
C ARG A 85 10.95 13.04 0.47
N ALA A 86 11.11 12.40 -0.69
CA ALA A 86 12.22 11.47 -0.93
C ALA A 86 13.61 12.14 -0.87
N ARG A 87 13.69 13.47 -0.99
CA ARG A 87 14.94 14.26 -0.97
C ARG A 87 15.12 15.09 0.32
N ARG A 88 14.40 14.75 1.39
CA ARG A 88 14.54 15.44 2.68
C ARG A 88 15.93 15.24 3.26
N THR A 89 16.44 16.30 3.88
CA THR A 89 17.64 16.24 4.71
C THR A 89 17.38 15.42 5.98
N PHE A 90 18.44 15.01 6.68
CA PHE A 90 18.31 14.34 7.98
C PHE A 90 17.51 15.17 8.99
N HIS A 91 17.82 16.48 9.12
CA HIS A 91 17.09 17.36 10.03
C HIS A 91 15.58 17.41 9.72
N GLN A 92 15.21 17.51 8.44
CA GLN A 92 13.81 17.46 8.02
C GLN A 92 13.15 16.12 8.37
N ARG A 93 13.86 15.00 8.19
CA ARG A 93 13.35 13.68 8.57
C ARG A 93 13.13 13.54 10.08
N VAL A 94 14.04 14.07 10.91
CA VAL A 94 13.87 14.10 12.38
C VAL A 94 12.65 14.95 12.76
N GLN A 95 12.49 16.12 12.13
CA GLN A 95 11.31 16.95 12.34
C GLN A 95 10.01 16.24 11.97
N ASP A 96 9.99 15.56 10.82
CA ASP A 96 8.82 14.80 10.36
C ASP A 96 8.51 13.62 11.28
N ALA A 97 9.54 12.93 11.78
CA ALA A 97 9.39 11.83 12.74
C ALA A 97 8.89 12.34 14.11
N ARG A 98 9.36 13.49 14.59
CA ARG A 98 8.84 14.15 15.80
C ARG A 98 7.38 14.53 15.65
N MET A 99 7.00 15.07 14.49
CA MET A 99 5.61 15.35 14.16
C MET A 99 4.79 14.06 14.16
N ALA A 100 5.27 12.99 13.52
CA ALA A 100 4.60 11.68 13.48
C ALA A 100 4.41 11.03 14.87
N ALA A 101 5.32 11.32 15.81
CA ALA A 101 5.32 10.80 17.18
C ALA A 101 4.41 11.59 18.13
N ASP A 102 3.99 12.81 17.77
CA ASP A 102 3.16 13.67 18.60
C ASP A 102 1.67 13.36 18.42
N LEU A 103 1.12 12.52 19.30
CA LEU A 103 -0.29 12.11 19.29
C LEU A 103 -1.19 13.11 20.05
N PRO A 104 -2.43 13.36 19.58
CA PRO A 104 -3.00 12.87 18.32
C PRO A 104 -2.71 13.78 17.12
N ARG A 105 -2.46 15.07 17.37
CA ARG A 105 -2.46 16.13 16.35
C ARG A 105 -1.28 16.05 15.41
N GLY A 106 -0.05 16.00 15.95
CA GLY A 106 1.15 15.91 15.12
C GLY A 106 1.10 14.70 14.19
N ARG A 107 0.71 13.53 14.71
CA ARG A 107 0.55 12.32 13.88
C ARG A 107 -0.46 12.54 12.76
N ALA A 108 -1.62 13.11 13.05
CA ALA A 108 -2.63 13.42 12.04
C ALA A 108 -2.11 14.38 10.96
N GLY A 109 -1.44 15.47 11.37
CA GLY A 109 -0.86 16.45 10.45
C GLY A 109 0.22 15.82 9.57
N HIS A 110 1.13 15.07 10.18
CA HIS A 110 2.16 14.31 9.48
C HIS A 110 1.58 13.39 8.39
N LEU A 111 0.53 12.64 8.72
CA LEU A 111 -0.10 11.72 7.77
C LEU A 111 -0.79 12.46 6.62
N VAL A 112 -1.45 13.58 6.87
CA VAL A 112 -2.05 14.42 5.81
C VAL A 112 -0.99 14.99 4.87
N GLU A 113 0.16 15.40 5.39
CA GLU A 113 1.28 15.87 4.58
C GLU A 113 1.94 14.73 3.77
N ARG A 114 2.09 13.55 4.38
CA ARG A 114 2.69 12.37 3.76
C ARG A 114 1.83 11.82 2.62
N PHE A 115 0.51 11.94 2.73
CA PHE A 115 -0.47 11.44 1.77
C PHE A 115 -1.33 12.59 1.21
N PRO A 116 -0.76 13.44 0.33
CA PRO A 116 -1.47 14.58 -0.21
C PRO A 116 -2.62 14.15 -1.15
N PRO A 117 -3.64 15.00 -1.35
CA PRO A 117 -4.74 14.72 -2.27
C PRO A 117 -4.26 14.35 -3.67
N ALA A 118 -4.95 13.40 -4.30
CA ALA A 118 -4.86 13.14 -5.74
C ALA A 118 -6.18 13.44 -6.42
N ARG A 119 -6.11 13.93 -7.66
CA ARG A 119 -7.31 14.24 -8.46
C ARG A 119 -8.03 13.02 -9.07
N GLY A 120 -7.47 11.81 -8.90
CA GLY A 120 -7.89 10.62 -9.64
C GLY A 120 -7.28 10.58 -11.05
N ASP A 121 -7.27 9.40 -11.68
CA ASP A 121 -6.79 9.25 -13.05
C ASP A 121 -7.96 9.46 -14.03
N SER A 122 -7.74 10.29 -15.05
CA SER A 122 -8.71 10.53 -16.13
C SER A 122 -9.15 9.23 -16.80
N GLY A 123 -10.45 9.08 -17.07
CA GLY A 123 -11.01 7.91 -17.76
C GLY A 123 -11.36 6.72 -16.86
N THR A 124 -10.94 6.74 -15.58
CA THR A 124 -11.28 5.66 -14.62
C THR A 124 -12.65 5.85 -13.96
N GLY A 125 -13.19 7.08 -13.98
CA GLY A 125 -14.40 7.45 -13.25
C GLY A 125 -14.18 7.65 -11.74
N VAL A 126 -12.96 7.42 -11.25
CA VAL A 126 -12.63 7.63 -9.83
C VAL A 126 -12.42 9.11 -9.56
N GLY A 127 -13.17 9.64 -8.60
CA GLY A 127 -13.01 11.01 -8.11
C GLY A 127 -11.72 11.24 -7.33
N PRO A 128 -11.59 12.40 -6.67
CA PRO A 128 -10.43 12.71 -5.86
C PRO A 128 -10.16 11.66 -4.77
N LEU A 129 -8.90 11.32 -4.55
CA LEU A 129 -8.44 10.43 -3.49
C LEU A 129 -7.69 11.24 -2.43
N TYR A 130 -7.71 10.78 -1.19
CA TYR A 130 -7.07 11.44 -0.05
C TYR A 130 -7.53 12.91 0.08
N HIS A 131 -8.79 13.19 -0.26
CA HIS A 131 -9.33 14.54 -0.40
C HIS A 131 -10.22 14.94 0.79
N GLY A 132 -10.60 16.22 0.83
CA GLY A 132 -11.50 16.80 1.82
C GLY A 132 -10.80 17.77 2.76
N GLU A 133 -11.46 18.86 3.10
CA GLU A 133 -10.94 19.86 4.04
C GLU A 133 -11.10 19.34 5.48
N ALA A 134 -10.20 19.71 6.39
CA ALA A 134 -10.18 19.21 7.78
C ALA A 134 -9.86 17.70 7.98
N ARG A 135 -9.18 17.03 7.02
CA ARG A 135 -8.70 15.64 7.22
C ARG A 135 -7.82 15.47 8.45
N GLU A 136 -6.99 16.48 8.74
CA GLU A 136 -6.13 16.49 9.93
C GLU A 136 -6.98 16.44 11.19
N ASP A 137 -8.00 17.29 11.28
CA ASP A 137 -8.89 17.35 12.45
C ASP A 137 -9.70 16.06 12.62
N VAL A 138 -10.17 15.46 11.51
CA VAL A 138 -10.86 14.17 11.55
C VAL A 138 -9.93 13.08 12.09
N LEU A 139 -8.71 12.96 11.56
CA LEU A 139 -7.77 11.96 12.04
C LEU A 139 -7.40 12.21 13.50
N ALA A 140 -7.08 13.45 13.89
CA ALA A 140 -6.75 13.82 15.25
C ALA A 140 -7.90 13.49 16.22
N MET A 141 -9.15 13.77 15.83
CA MET A 141 -10.34 13.41 16.61
C MET A 141 -10.46 11.90 16.82
N VAL A 142 -10.25 11.09 15.78
CA VAL A 142 -10.35 9.62 15.93
C VAL A 142 -9.19 9.05 16.74
N TYR A 143 -7.96 9.53 16.56
CA TYR A 143 -6.83 9.18 17.44
C TYR A 143 -7.13 9.53 18.90
N PHE A 144 -7.65 10.74 19.15
CA PHE A 144 -8.02 11.19 20.48
C PHE A 144 -9.09 10.29 21.11
N THR A 145 -10.12 9.94 20.33
CA THR A 145 -11.22 9.06 20.76
C THR A 145 -10.70 7.68 21.13
N VAL A 146 -9.91 7.05 20.26
CA VAL A 146 -9.34 5.72 20.48
C VAL A 146 -8.37 5.71 21.68
N ALA A 147 -7.53 6.75 21.82
CA ALA A 147 -6.62 6.88 22.95
C ALA A 147 -7.35 7.05 24.29
N ALA A 148 -8.48 7.78 24.30
CA ALA A 148 -9.30 7.95 25.50
C ALA A 148 -10.00 6.64 25.92
N GLU A 149 -10.48 5.87 24.94
CA GLU A 149 -11.19 4.60 25.20
C GLU A 149 -10.24 3.45 25.53
N THR A 150 -9.05 3.42 24.93
CA THR A 150 -8.06 2.35 25.14
C THR A 150 -6.66 2.96 25.39
N PRO A 151 -6.38 3.51 26.58
CA PRO A 151 -5.09 4.13 26.85
C PRO A 151 -3.90 3.17 26.73
N SER A 152 -4.12 1.86 26.91
CA SER A 152 -3.07 0.83 26.90
C SER A 152 -2.44 0.57 25.53
N ILE A 153 -3.06 0.99 24.43
CA ILE A 153 -2.49 0.85 23.07
C ILE A 153 -1.73 2.09 22.61
N VAL A 154 -1.75 3.16 23.41
CA VAL A 154 -1.01 4.39 23.13
C VAL A 154 0.46 4.15 23.51
N PRO A 155 1.42 4.28 22.58
CA PRO A 155 2.82 4.06 22.93
C PRO A 155 3.31 5.09 23.94
N ALA A 156 4.29 4.70 24.76
CA ALA A 156 4.82 5.58 25.80
C ALA A 156 5.45 6.85 25.16
N PRO A 157 5.12 8.07 25.63
CA PRO A 157 5.63 9.30 25.03
C PRO A 157 7.16 9.39 24.98
N GLY A 158 7.85 8.87 25.99
CA GLY A 158 9.31 8.85 26.04
C GLY A 158 9.94 7.95 24.96
N GLU A 159 9.35 6.79 24.70
CA GLU A 159 9.81 5.86 23.67
C GLU A 159 9.55 6.41 22.27
N LEU A 160 8.38 7.03 22.05
CA LEU A 160 8.07 7.71 20.78
C LEU A 160 9.00 8.88 20.52
N ALA A 161 9.26 9.72 21.53
CA ALA A 161 10.18 10.84 21.42
C ALA A 161 11.60 10.36 21.09
N TRP A 162 12.10 9.33 21.76
CA TRP A 162 13.41 8.75 21.45
C TRP A 162 13.47 8.17 20.04
N THR A 163 12.44 7.42 19.62
CA THR A 163 12.37 6.83 18.28
C THR A 163 12.32 7.89 17.19
N ALA A 164 11.65 9.02 17.44
CA ALA A 164 11.61 10.14 16.51
C ALA A 164 12.99 10.75 16.25
N GLU A 165 13.92 10.72 17.21
CA GLU A 165 15.28 11.23 17.05
C GLU A 165 16.11 10.42 16.03
N LEU A 166 15.69 9.19 15.72
CA LEU A 166 16.32 8.39 14.65
C LEU A 166 16.06 8.99 13.26
N GLY A 167 15.05 9.86 13.12
CA GLY A 167 14.61 10.40 11.83
C GLY A 167 14.07 9.34 10.88
N GLU A 168 13.65 8.19 11.40
CA GLU A 168 13.06 7.08 10.63
C GLU A 168 11.55 7.04 10.87
N GLU A 169 10.76 7.64 9.98
CA GLU A 169 9.29 7.64 10.07
C GLU A 169 8.71 6.24 10.18
N THR A 170 9.30 5.25 9.51
CA THR A 170 8.87 3.85 9.55
C THR A 170 9.04 3.23 10.94
N ALA A 171 10.00 3.69 11.75
CA ALA A 171 10.15 3.24 13.12
C ALA A 171 8.99 3.77 13.98
N VAL A 172 8.61 5.04 13.80
CA VAL A 172 7.45 5.63 14.45
C VAL A 172 6.15 4.96 13.99
N ASP A 173 6.02 4.66 12.69
CA ASP A 173 4.88 3.91 12.14
C ASP A 173 4.75 2.54 12.79
N THR A 174 5.88 1.84 12.99
CA THR A 174 5.88 0.51 13.62
C THR A 174 5.41 0.59 15.07
N MET A 175 5.87 1.58 15.84
CA MET A 175 5.41 1.79 17.22
C MET A 175 3.92 2.15 17.30
N CYS A 176 3.42 2.93 16.35
CA CYS A 176 2.02 3.36 16.31
C CYS A 176 1.10 2.37 15.58
N ALA A 177 1.60 1.26 15.04
CA ALA A 177 0.84 0.37 14.17
C ALA A 177 -0.49 -0.10 14.79
N LEU A 178 -0.50 -0.41 16.10
CA LEU A 178 -1.71 -0.85 16.80
C LEU A 178 -2.74 0.27 16.95
N ILE A 179 -2.32 1.48 17.32
CA ILE A 179 -3.26 2.61 17.43
C ILE A 179 -3.77 3.03 16.04
N ASP A 180 -2.91 3.04 15.02
CA ASP A 180 -3.30 3.33 13.64
C ASP A 180 -4.36 2.35 13.11
N ARG A 181 -4.17 1.07 13.44
CA ARG A 181 -5.12 0.01 13.14
C ARG A 181 -6.47 0.27 13.81
N MET A 182 -6.47 0.57 15.11
CA MET A 182 -7.70 0.82 15.86
C MET A 182 -8.43 2.08 15.39
N VAL A 183 -7.69 3.14 15.04
CA VAL A 183 -8.25 4.35 14.42
C VAL A 183 -8.85 4.03 13.05
N ARG A 184 -8.17 3.23 12.23
CA ARG A 184 -8.70 2.80 10.95
C ARG A 184 -10.02 2.03 11.13
N LEU A 185 -10.08 1.08 12.06
CA LEU A 185 -11.30 0.31 12.34
C LEU A 185 -12.42 1.19 12.91
N ALA A 186 -12.09 2.18 13.74
CA ALA A 186 -13.07 3.15 14.25
C ALA A 186 -13.76 3.93 13.11
N LEU A 187 -13.05 4.23 12.02
CA LEU A 187 -13.63 4.88 10.83
C LEU A 187 -14.56 4.00 9.99
N ASP A 188 -14.61 2.68 10.22
CA ASP A 188 -15.62 1.79 9.63
C ASP A 188 -16.87 1.65 10.51
N THR A 189 -16.87 2.22 11.72
CA THR A 189 -18.08 2.23 12.56
C THR A 189 -19.15 3.14 11.99
N GLU A 190 -20.39 2.85 12.35
CA GLU A 190 -21.56 3.62 11.94
C GLU A 190 -21.41 5.11 12.37
N PRO A 191 -21.70 6.09 11.48
CA PRO A 191 -21.33 7.49 11.73
C PRO A 191 -21.90 8.09 13.01
N ALA A 192 -23.14 7.74 13.41
CA ALA A 192 -23.72 8.24 14.64
C ALA A 192 -22.99 7.67 15.87
N THR A 193 -22.64 6.38 15.83
CA THR A 193 -21.84 5.71 16.86
C THR A 193 -20.47 6.38 17.02
N LEU A 194 -19.74 6.62 15.94
CA LEU A 194 -18.45 7.32 15.99
C LEU A 194 -18.60 8.73 16.57
N ARG A 195 -19.65 9.45 16.20
CA ARG A 195 -19.94 10.80 16.71
C ARG A 195 -20.15 10.80 18.22
N HIS A 196 -20.95 9.88 18.73
CA HIS A 196 -21.22 9.79 20.17
C HIS A 196 -19.95 9.46 20.96
N ARG A 197 -19.14 8.51 20.47
CA ARG A 197 -17.83 8.18 21.06
C ARG A 197 -16.89 9.38 21.07
N ALA A 198 -16.80 10.09 19.94
CA ALA A 198 -15.97 11.30 19.82
C ALA A 198 -16.41 12.41 20.78
N ALA A 199 -17.71 12.68 20.87
CA ALA A 199 -18.25 13.67 21.79
C ALA A 199 -17.95 13.31 23.27
N ALA A 200 -18.10 12.04 23.64
CA ALA A 200 -17.78 11.55 24.98
C ALA A 200 -16.29 11.69 25.30
N ALA A 201 -15.41 11.30 24.36
CA ALA A 201 -13.96 11.43 24.52
C ALA A 201 -13.54 12.89 24.69
N ILE A 202 -14.05 13.79 23.84
CA ILE A 202 -13.77 15.24 23.92
C ILE A 202 -14.23 15.82 25.26
N LEU A 203 -15.43 15.46 25.73
CA LEU A 203 -15.93 15.89 27.04
C LEU A 203 -15.04 15.41 28.19
N ALA A 204 -14.65 14.14 28.19
CA ALA A 204 -13.73 13.58 29.18
C ALA A 204 -12.35 14.27 29.12
N GLY A 205 -11.86 14.55 27.91
CA GLY A 205 -10.63 15.29 27.65
C GLY A 205 -10.61 16.69 28.25
N ALA A 206 -11.73 17.40 28.17
CA ALA A 206 -11.89 18.74 28.75
C ALA A 206 -11.76 18.75 30.29
N ALA A 207 -12.13 17.64 30.94
CA ALA A 207 -12.00 17.45 32.39
C ALA A 207 -10.64 16.84 32.82
N HIS A 208 -9.75 16.55 31.87
CA HIS A 208 -8.50 15.84 32.15
C HIS A 208 -7.50 16.70 32.95
N ARG A 209 -6.69 16.08 33.81
CA ARG A 209 -5.71 16.81 34.65
C ARG A 209 -4.58 17.44 33.82
N GLY A 210 -4.18 16.80 32.74
CA GLY A 210 -3.12 17.27 31.84
C GLY A 210 -3.56 18.44 30.97
N PHE A 211 -2.80 19.54 30.96
CA PHE A 211 -3.09 20.73 30.15
C PHE A 211 -3.17 20.41 28.65
N ARG A 212 -2.23 19.62 28.11
CA ARG A 212 -2.20 19.26 26.69
C ARG A 212 -3.48 18.53 26.24
N THR A 213 -3.99 17.61 27.05
CA THR A 213 -5.25 16.89 26.75
C THR A 213 -6.45 17.83 26.73
N ARG A 214 -6.52 18.77 27.68
CA ARG A 214 -7.60 19.77 27.73
C ARG A 214 -7.56 20.72 26.53
N ASP A 215 -6.37 21.20 26.19
CA ASP A 215 -6.15 22.09 25.05
C ASP A 215 -6.55 21.41 23.73
N GLU A 216 -6.11 20.17 23.53
CA GLU A 216 -6.48 19.40 22.33
C GLU A 216 -7.98 19.09 22.29
N ALA A 217 -8.61 18.76 23.42
CA ALA A 217 -10.07 18.58 23.50
C ALA A 217 -10.83 19.85 23.12
N ALA A 218 -10.41 21.01 23.64
CA ALA A 218 -11.01 22.31 23.31
C ALA A 218 -10.87 22.65 21.82
N ARG A 219 -9.68 22.42 21.26
CA ARG A 219 -9.40 22.61 19.83
C ARG A 219 -10.31 21.72 18.96
N LEU A 220 -10.39 20.43 19.29
CA LEU A 220 -11.22 19.46 18.55
C LEU A 220 -12.71 19.78 18.66
N ALA A 221 -13.19 20.21 19.84
CA ALA A 221 -14.57 20.65 20.02
C ALA A 221 -14.91 21.82 19.07
N ALA A 222 -14.01 22.78 18.90
CA ALA A 222 -14.20 23.91 17.98
C ALA A 222 -14.07 23.51 16.50
N ALA A 223 -13.09 22.66 16.16
CA ALA A 223 -12.78 22.28 14.79
C ALA A 223 -13.76 21.28 14.18
N ILE A 224 -14.31 20.36 14.98
CA ILE A 224 -15.23 19.32 14.52
C ILE A 224 -16.68 19.66 14.84
N ALA A 225 -16.93 20.33 15.98
CA ALA A 225 -18.25 20.56 16.53
C ALA A 225 -19.13 19.29 16.49
N PRO A 226 -18.76 18.21 17.21
CA PRO A 226 -19.42 16.90 17.14
C PRO A 226 -20.91 16.93 17.53
N HIS A 227 -21.38 18.02 18.14
CA HIS A 227 -22.78 18.25 18.48
C HIS A 227 -23.64 18.72 17.30
N ASP A 228 -23.03 19.11 16.17
CA ASP A 228 -23.71 19.52 14.95
C ASP A 228 -23.77 18.35 13.94
N PRO A 229 -24.95 17.71 13.75
CA PRO A 229 -25.10 16.60 12.81
C PRO A 229 -24.82 16.97 11.36
N ALA A 230 -25.14 18.20 10.93
CA ALA A 230 -24.98 18.62 9.55
C ALA A 230 -23.49 18.77 9.21
N ARG A 231 -22.75 19.49 10.06
CA ARG A 231 -21.30 19.61 9.91
C ARG A 231 -20.59 18.25 10.00
N TRP A 232 -21.04 17.36 10.89
CA TRP A 232 -20.47 16.01 10.99
C TRP A 232 -20.59 15.21 9.68
N ALA A 233 -21.73 15.31 8.99
CA ALA A 233 -21.96 14.60 7.74
C ALA A 233 -21.04 15.07 6.60
N GLU A 234 -20.55 16.30 6.67
CA GLU A 234 -19.65 16.90 5.67
C GLU A 234 -18.16 16.58 5.93
N LEU A 235 -17.82 15.97 7.06
CA LEU A 235 -16.44 15.68 7.41
C LEU A 235 -15.80 14.64 6.46
N PRO A 236 -14.50 14.79 6.14
CA PRO A 236 -13.83 13.99 5.12
C PRO A 236 -13.38 12.59 5.62
N PHE A 237 -14.28 11.81 6.21
CA PHE A 237 -13.97 10.47 6.73
C PHE A 237 -13.38 9.54 5.67
N THR A 238 -13.83 9.66 4.41
CA THR A 238 -13.27 8.89 3.30
C THR A 238 -11.81 9.23 3.03
N GLY A 239 -11.42 10.51 3.08
CA GLY A 239 -10.04 10.93 2.95
C GLY A 239 -9.16 10.39 4.09
N GLY A 240 -9.66 10.46 5.33
CA GLY A 240 -8.98 9.89 6.50
C GLY A 240 -8.78 8.37 6.40
N ARG A 241 -9.80 7.62 5.96
CA ARG A 241 -9.70 6.17 5.71
C ARG A 241 -8.63 5.85 4.68
N GLN A 242 -8.61 6.58 3.57
CA GLN A 242 -7.63 6.35 2.50
C GLN A 242 -6.19 6.62 2.96
N ILE A 243 -5.98 7.63 3.80
CA ILE A 243 -4.68 7.92 4.42
C ILE A 243 -4.22 6.73 5.28
N LEU A 244 -5.08 6.22 6.16
CA LEU A 244 -4.74 5.08 7.02
C LEU A 244 -4.60 3.77 6.24
N ASP A 245 -5.40 3.56 5.18
CA ASP A 245 -5.22 2.44 4.27
C ASP A 245 -3.81 2.47 3.64
N ALA A 246 -3.37 3.64 3.18
CA ALA A 246 -2.03 3.79 2.59
C ALA A 246 -0.89 3.68 3.60
N LEU A 247 -1.13 4.04 4.87
CA LEU A 247 -0.18 3.86 5.96
C LEU A 247 -0.03 2.38 6.34
N LEU A 248 -1.13 1.66 6.54
CA LEU A 248 -1.11 0.28 7.04
C LEU A 248 -0.51 -0.71 6.03
N VAL A 249 -0.71 -0.50 4.73
CA VAL A 249 -0.06 -1.32 3.68
C VAL A 249 1.47 -1.16 3.65
N VAL A 250 2.05 -0.15 4.31
CA VAL A 250 3.51 -0.02 4.45
C VAL A 250 4.08 -1.19 5.27
N ALA A 251 3.39 -1.57 6.34
CA ALA A 251 3.83 -2.58 7.29
C ALA A 251 3.28 -3.98 6.98
N GLU A 252 2.08 -4.07 6.42
CA GLU A 252 1.30 -5.32 6.37
C GLU A 252 1.20 -5.92 4.96
N ASP A 253 2.00 -5.39 4.03
CA ASP A 253 1.87 -5.62 2.59
C ASP A 253 0.48 -5.23 2.03
N GLY A 254 0.39 -5.12 0.71
CA GLY A 254 -0.81 -4.71 -0.01
C GLY A 254 -0.72 -3.33 -0.67
N HIS A 255 -1.82 -2.89 -1.26
CA HIS A 255 -1.82 -1.79 -2.22
C HIS A 255 -2.70 -0.61 -1.77
N ALA A 256 -2.12 0.58 -1.76
CA ALA A 256 -2.78 1.80 -1.34
C ALA A 256 -3.86 2.26 -2.33
N PRO A 257 -4.84 3.06 -1.86
CA PRO A 257 -5.83 3.70 -2.72
C PRO A 257 -5.22 4.48 -3.89
N GLY A 258 -5.72 4.27 -5.10
CA GLY A 258 -5.17 4.77 -6.35
C GLY A 258 -4.37 3.73 -7.13
N THR A 259 -4.09 2.57 -6.55
CA THR A 259 -3.44 1.46 -7.27
C THR A 259 -4.38 0.93 -8.35
N ARG A 260 -3.84 0.80 -9.58
CA ARG A 260 -4.54 0.22 -10.72
C ARG A 260 -4.48 -1.29 -10.67
N VAL A 261 -5.63 -1.92 -10.88
CA VAL A 261 -5.78 -3.38 -10.86
C VAL A 261 -6.64 -3.84 -12.03
N ARG A 262 -6.56 -5.12 -12.36
CA ARG A 262 -7.48 -5.83 -13.25
C ARG A 262 -8.21 -6.89 -12.43
N ILE A 263 -9.53 -6.94 -12.56
CA ILE A 263 -10.38 -7.93 -11.89
C ILE A 263 -10.24 -9.26 -12.64
N THR A 264 -10.01 -10.36 -11.94
CA THR A 264 -9.83 -11.69 -12.55
C THR A 264 -11.05 -12.59 -12.40
N ALA A 265 -11.93 -12.32 -11.43
CA ALA A 265 -13.09 -13.16 -11.14
C ALA A 265 -14.42 -12.37 -11.16
N GLY A 266 -15.52 -13.13 -11.25
CA GLY A 266 -16.89 -12.61 -11.19
C GLY A 266 -17.37 -11.85 -12.44
N PRO A 267 -18.51 -11.15 -12.35
CA PRO A 267 -19.18 -10.52 -13.51
C PRO A 267 -18.39 -9.41 -14.21
N ARG A 268 -17.31 -8.93 -13.60
CA ARG A 268 -16.44 -7.86 -14.13
C ARG A 268 -15.03 -8.35 -14.46
N ALA A 269 -14.82 -9.67 -14.54
CA ALA A 269 -13.54 -10.26 -14.93
C ALA A 269 -13.00 -9.64 -16.23
N GLY A 270 -11.70 -9.39 -16.27
CA GLY A 270 -11.00 -8.69 -17.35
C GLY A 270 -11.04 -7.17 -17.28
N SER A 271 -11.95 -6.57 -16.49
CA SER A 271 -12.09 -5.11 -16.40
C SER A 271 -10.95 -4.47 -15.59
N GLY A 272 -10.49 -3.31 -16.04
CA GLY A 272 -9.63 -2.43 -15.25
C GLY A 272 -10.41 -1.80 -14.09
N ALA A 273 -9.71 -1.54 -12.98
CA ALA A 273 -10.27 -0.89 -11.80
C ALA A 273 -9.19 -0.12 -11.02
N THR A 274 -9.63 0.73 -10.10
CA THR A 274 -8.76 1.40 -9.12
C THR A 274 -9.15 0.96 -7.71
N ILE A 275 -8.17 0.61 -6.87
CA ILE A 275 -8.41 0.44 -5.42
C ILE A 275 -8.77 1.81 -4.84
N VAL A 276 -9.91 1.95 -4.17
CA VAL A 276 -10.35 3.21 -3.53
C VAL A 276 -10.37 3.12 -2.01
N GLY A 277 -10.19 1.93 -1.44
CA GLY A 277 -10.02 1.67 -0.02
C GLY A 277 -9.73 0.20 0.26
N ALA A 278 -9.37 -0.11 1.50
CA ALA A 278 -9.15 -1.46 1.98
C ALA A 278 -10.12 -1.81 3.12
N ILE A 279 -10.41 -3.10 3.28
CA ILE A 279 -11.15 -3.67 4.40
C ILE A 279 -10.13 -4.43 5.24
N TRP A 280 -10.12 -4.17 6.55
CA TRP A 280 -9.10 -4.65 7.45
C TRP A 280 -9.68 -5.50 8.57
N GLY A 281 -8.93 -6.53 8.97
CA GLY A 281 -9.09 -7.17 10.27
C GLY A 281 -8.33 -6.42 11.36
N LEU A 282 -8.24 -7.02 12.54
CA LEU A 282 -7.46 -6.47 13.66
C LEU A 282 -5.94 -6.54 13.43
N THR A 283 -5.47 -7.51 12.65
CA THR A 283 -4.04 -7.71 12.35
C THR A 283 -3.87 -8.18 10.91
N GLY A 284 -2.67 -8.00 10.35
CA GLY A 284 -2.29 -8.55 9.05
C GLY A 284 -2.70 -7.71 7.83
N PRO A 285 -2.57 -8.29 6.62
CA PRO A 285 -2.89 -7.62 5.36
C PRO A 285 -4.39 -7.29 5.22
N PRO A 286 -4.78 -6.50 4.21
CA PRO A 286 -6.18 -6.29 3.88
C PRO A 286 -6.93 -7.61 3.64
N LEU A 287 -8.12 -7.74 4.22
CA LEU A 287 -9.02 -8.87 3.99
C LEU A 287 -9.69 -8.79 2.62
N ALA A 288 -9.93 -7.56 2.15
CA ALA A 288 -10.52 -7.27 0.85
C ALA A 288 -10.21 -5.82 0.44
N TYR A 289 -10.41 -5.52 -0.84
CA TYR A 289 -10.33 -4.17 -1.35
C TYR A 289 -11.70 -3.66 -1.79
N ARG A 290 -11.95 -2.38 -1.52
CA ARG A 290 -12.99 -1.63 -2.22
C ARG A 290 -12.37 -1.14 -3.52
N VAL A 291 -12.84 -1.66 -4.65
CA VAL A 291 -12.36 -1.31 -5.98
C VAL A 291 -13.44 -0.61 -6.77
N HIS A 292 -13.06 0.41 -7.54
CA HIS A 292 -13.94 1.10 -8.46
C HIS A 292 -13.61 0.67 -9.89
N PRO A 293 -14.44 -0.18 -10.52
CA PRO A 293 -14.20 -0.60 -11.90
C PRO A 293 -14.33 0.57 -12.86
N ASP A 294 -13.54 0.55 -13.93
CA ASP A 294 -13.56 1.61 -14.93
C ASP A 294 -14.96 1.72 -15.54
N ARG A 295 -15.41 2.96 -15.76
CA ARG A 295 -16.74 3.28 -16.34
C ARG A 295 -17.93 2.80 -15.50
N SER A 296 -17.71 2.28 -14.29
CA SER A 296 -18.79 2.01 -13.34
C SER A 296 -19.16 3.27 -12.56
N GLN A 297 -20.36 3.30 -11.99
CA GLN A 297 -20.78 4.35 -11.05
C GLN A 297 -20.58 3.93 -9.58
N ALA A 298 -20.30 2.65 -9.33
CA ALA A 298 -20.24 2.09 -7.98
C ALA A 298 -18.98 1.25 -7.78
N ALA A 299 -18.40 1.40 -6.58
CA ALA A 299 -17.36 0.51 -6.10
C ALA A 299 -17.94 -0.86 -5.74
N ILE A 300 -17.11 -1.89 -5.84
CA ILE A 300 -17.40 -3.26 -5.42
C ILE A 300 -16.33 -3.70 -4.40
N VAL A 301 -16.64 -4.75 -3.64
CA VAL A 301 -15.65 -5.43 -2.79
C VAL A 301 -15.07 -6.58 -3.59
N ALA A 302 -13.74 -6.72 -3.57
CA ALA A 302 -13.03 -7.80 -4.22
C ALA A 302 -11.99 -8.41 -3.28
N ASP A 303 -11.83 -9.73 -3.36
CA ASP A 303 -10.75 -10.44 -2.67
C ASP A 303 -9.39 -10.02 -3.25
N PRO A 304 -8.31 -9.90 -2.44
CA PRO A 304 -6.98 -9.59 -2.97
C PRO A 304 -6.47 -10.59 -4.02
N ASP A 305 -6.89 -11.86 -3.98
CA ASP A 305 -6.52 -12.87 -4.98
C ASP A 305 -7.29 -12.73 -6.30
N ASP A 306 -8.42 -12.01 -6.29
CA ASP A 306 -9.24 -11.70 -7.47
C ASP A 306 -8.77 -10.44 -8.23
N LEU A 307 -7.62 -9.88 -7.83
CA LEU A 307 -7.08 -8.64 -8.37
C LEU A 307 -5.63 -8.84 -8.81
N ILE A 308 -5.33 -8.38 -10.02
CA ILE A 308 -3.96 -8.29 -10.52
C ILE A 308 -3.54 -6.83 -10.57
N VAL A 309 -2.43 -6.50 -9.92
CA VAL A 309 -1.86 -5.15 -9.93
C VAL A 309 -1.28 -4.85 -11.31
N LEU A 310 -1.68 -3.70 -11.85
CA LEU A 310 -1.21 -3.22 -13.14
C LEU A 310 -0.02 -2.29 -12.93
N THR A 311 1.17 -2.74 -13.30
CA THR A 311 2.34 -1.86 -13.40
C THR A 311 2.15 -0.91 -14.57
N ARG A 312 2.22 0.41 -14.33
CA ARG A 312 2.21 1.43 -15.39
C ARG A 312 3.56 1.44 -16.13
N ASP A 313 3.94 0.33 -16.76
CA ASP A 313 5.11 0.25 -17.64
C ASP A 313 4.77 -0.54 -18.90
N SER A 314 4.01 0.13 -19.77
CA SER A 314 4.27 0.23 -21.19
C SER A 314 3.20 1.15 -21.75
N GLY A 315 3.55 2.42 -21.96
CA GLY A 315 2.80 3.21 -22.95
C GLY A 315 2.73 2.42 -24.25
N PRO A 316 1.70 2.63 -25.10
CA PRO A 316 1.70 2.03 -26.41
C PRO A 316 3.06 2.35 -27.05
N SER A 317 3.83 1.31 -27.37
CA SER A 317 4.96 1.44 -28.28
C SER A 317 4.40 2.21 -29.47
N ALA A 318 4.82 3.45 -29.66
CA ALA A 318 4.52 4.19 -30.86
C ALA A 318 5.03 3.29 -31.99
N VAL A 319 4.11 2.63 -32.69
CA VAL A 319 4.43 1.98 -33.94
C VAL A 319 4.91 3.12 -34.83
N PRO A 320 6.18 3.14 -35.27
CA PRO A 320 6.60 4.15 -36.21
C PRO A 320 5.74 3.95 -37.45
N THR A 321 4.89 4.93 -37.74
CA THR A 321 4.21 5.03 -39.02
C THR A 321 5.31 5.09 -40.06
N GLN A 322 5.54 3.99 -40.79
CA GLN A 322 6.31 4.04 -42.02
C GLN A 322 5.47 4.85 -43.00
N GLU A 323 5.90 6.07 -43.27
CA GLU A 323 5.45 6.81 -44.45
C GLU A 323 5.87 6.02 -45.69
N VAL A 324 4.90 5.86 -46.60
CA VAL A 324 5.01 5.27 -47.93
C VAL A 324 5.59 6.31 -48.90
#